data_AF-A0A257X590-F1
#
_entry.id   AF-A0A257X590-F1
#
_cell.length_a   1.000
_cell.length_b   1.000
_cell.length_c   1.000
_cell.angle_alpha   90.00
_cell.angle_beta   90.00
_cell.angle_gamma   90.00
#
_symmetry.space_group_name_H-M   'P 1'
#
loop_
_entity.id
_entity.type
_entity.pdbx_description
1 polymer ?
#
loop_
_entity_poly.entity_id
_entity_poly.type
_entity_poly.pdbx_seq_one_letter_code
_entity_poly.pdbx_strand_id
1 'polypeptide(L)' 'MTGIVEWKAAGVDEAGRGPLCGPVYAAAVILDPSRPIDGLNDSKKLSEKKREALAPLIRERALA' A
#
# COMPACT_ATOMS: atom_id res chain seq x y z
N MET A 1 -13.73 -28.28 -16.59
CA MET A 1 -12.67 -27.39 -16.07
C MET A 1 -13.27 -26.00 -15.93
N THR A 2 -13.93 -25.71 -14.82
CA THR A 2 -14.28 -24.34 -14.44
C THR A 2 -13.01 -23.70 -13.91
N GLY A 3 -12.33 -22.90 -14.74
CA GLY A 3 -11.19 -22.10 -14.29
C GLY A 3 -11.69 -21.13 -13.23
N ILE A 4 -11.35 -21.38 -11.97
CA ILE A 4 -11.56 -20.41 -10.91
C ILE A 4 -10.55 -19.29 -11.22
N VAL A 5 -11.04 -18.19 -11.76
CA VAL A 5 -10.26 -16.95 -11.83
C VAL A 5 -10.09 -16.46 -10.40
N GLU A 6 -8.85 -16.51 -9.89
CA GLU A 6 -8.52 -15.95 -8.60
C GLU A 6 -8.51 -14.43 -8.71
N TRP A 7 -9.53 -13.78 -8.13
CA TRP A 7 -9.63 -12.33 -8.09
C TRP A 7 -8.64 -11.79 -7.06
N LYS A 8 -7.71 -10.94 -7.50
CA LYS A 8 -6.85 -10.18 -6.60
C LYS A 8 -7.52 -8.86 -6.23
N ALA A 9 -7.52 -8.53 -4.95
CA ALA A 9 -7.99 -7.25 -4.45
C ALA A 9 -6.81 -6.28 -4.30
N ALA A 10 -6.97 -5.04 -4.79
CA ALA A 10 -6.03 -3.96 -4.58
C ALA A 10 -6.58 -2.98 -3.53
N GLY A 11 -5.75 -2.60 -2.57
CA GLY A 11 -6.00 -1.44 -1.73
C GLY A 11 -5.57 -0.18 -2.47
N VAL A 12 -6.39 0.87 -2.41
CA VAL A 12 -6.12 2.16 -3.08
C VAL A 12 -6.21 3.30 -2.07
N ASP A 13 -5.35 4.31 -2.21
CA ASP A 13 -5.38 5.52 -1.37
C ASP A 13 -4.71 6.71 -2.07
N GLU A 14 -5.01 7.91 -1.61
CA GLU A 14 -4.39 9.16 -2.04
C GLU A 14 -3.80 10.00 -0.90
N ALA A 15 -2.72 10.70 -1.18
CA ALA A 15 -2.09 11.65 -0.27
C ALA A 15 -1.89 13.01 -0.97
N GLY A 16 -2.10 14.10 -0.22
CA GLY A 16 -1.90 15.46 -0.72
C GLY A 16 -3.15 16.16 -1.26
N ARG A 17 -4.35 15.58 -1.08
CA ARG A 17 -5.62 16.22 -1.54
C ARG A 17 -6.00 17.51 -0.79
N GLY A 18 -5.55 17.66 0.46
CA GLY A 18 -5.96 18.76 1.36
C GLY A 18 -5.16 20.06 1.31
N PRO A 19 -3.81 20.04 1.17
CA PRO A 19 -2.98 21.25 1.12
C PRO A 19 -3.31 22.21 -0.04
N LEU A 20 -3.02 23.51 0.14
CA LEU A 20 -3.19 24.56 -0.90
C LEU A 20 -2.21 24.40 -2.07
N CYS A 21 -1.04 23.84 -1.81
CA CYS A 21 0.01 23.64 -2.80
C CYS A 21 0.72 22.29 -2.59
N GLY A 22 1.30 21.78 -3.67
CA GLY A 22 1.94 20.47 -3.73
C GLY A 22 1.14 19.47 -4.59
N PRO A 23 1.80 18.39 -5.02
CA PRO A 23 1.16 17.35 -5.83
C PRO A 23 0.22 16.47 -4.99
N VAL A 24 -0.76 15.88 -5.68
CA VAL A 24 -1.52 14.74 -5.17
C VAL A 24 -0.90 13.45 -5.73
N TYR A 25 -0.67 12.47 -4.87
CA TYR A 25 -0.23 11.14 -5.26
C TYR A 25 -1.31 10.12 -4.93
N ALA A 26 -1.47 9.13 -5.79
CA ALA A 26 -2.31 7.97 -5.55
C ALA A 26 -1.52 6.70 -5.77
N ALA A 27 -1.87 5.63 -5.05
CA ALA A 27 -1.27 4.32 -5.21
C ALA A 27 -2.34 3.23 -5.13
N ALA A 28 -2.09 2.12 -5.83
CA ALA A 28 -2.81 0.87 -5.70
C ALA A 28 -1.80 -0.21 -5.33
N VAL A 29 -2.10 -1.05 -4.34
CA VAL A 29 -1.21 -2.11 -3.88
C VAL A 29 -1.99 -3.40 -3.72
N ILE A 30 -1.47 -4.47 -4.29
CA ILE A 30 -1.94 -5.84 -4.02
C ILE A 30 -0.95 -6.48 -3.07
N LEU A 31 -1.33 -6.65 -1.80
CA LEU A 31 -0.47 -7.30 -0.81
C LEU A 31 -0.37 -8.80 -1.07
N ASP A 32 0.82 -9.36 -0.86
CA ASP A 32 1.04 -10.79 -0.89
C ASP A 32 0.70 -11.41 0.48
N PRO A 33 -0.35 -12.25 0.60
CA PRO A 33 -0.69 -12.89 1.86
C PRO A 33 0.38 -13.85 2.38
N SER A 34 1.31 -14.30 1.52
CA SER A 34 2.44 -15.15 1.92
C SER A 34 3.63 -14.36 2.48
N ARG A 35 3.66 -13.04 2.27
CA ARG A 35 4.75 -12.15 2.71
C ARG A 35 4.21 -10.96 3.51
N PRO A 36 3.60 -11.20 4.70
CA PRO A 36 3.06 -10.13 5.52
C PRO A 36 4.15 -9.11 5.91
N ILE A 37 3.72 -7.86 6.11
CA ILE A 37 4.59 -6.75 6.50
C ILE A 37 4.22 -6.34 7.92
N ASP A 38 5.08 -6.69 8.88
CA ASP A 38 4.84 -6.38 10.28
C ASP A 38 4.77 -4.87 10.53
N GLY A 39 3.77 -4.46 11.30
CA GLY A 39 3.56 -3.05 11.64
C GLY A 39 2.95 -2.21 10.52
N LEU A 40 2.60 -2.80 9.37
CA LEU A 40 1.78 -2.13 8.35
C LEU A 40 0.39 -1.84 8.94
N ASN A 41 0.03 -0.56 9.00
CA ASN A 41 -1.23 -0.07 9.56
C ASN A 41 -1.60 1.25 8.86
N ASP A 42 -2.76 1.84 9.20
CA ASP A 42 -3.16 3.16 8.69
C ASP A 42 -2.02 4.17 8.86
N SER A 43 -1.65 4.83 7.75
CA SER A 43 -0.50 5.71 7.65
C SER A 43 -0.55 6.89 8.63
N LYS A 44 -1.74 7.27 9.10
CA LYS A 44 -1.98 8.37 10.07
C LYS A 44 -1.60 7.97 11.50
N LYS A 45 -1.51 6.66 11.79
CA LYS A 45 -1.03 6.13 13.09
C LYS A 45 0.48 5.88 13.11
N LEU A 46 1.15 6.00 11.96
CA LEU A 46 2.58 5.79 11.83
C LEU A 46 3.34 7.12 11.92
N SER A 47 4.53 7.10 12.52
CA SER A 47 5.46 8.22 12.39
C SER A 47 6.05 8.25 10.98
N GLU A 48 6.53 9.40 10.55
CA GLU A 48 7.21 9.57 9.25
C GLU A 48 8.34 8.55 9.07
N LYS A 49 9.23 8.42 10.06
CA LYS A 49 10.30 7.43 10.08
C LYS A 49 9.82 5.99 9.88
N LYS A 50 8.67 5.61 10.46
CA LYS A 50 8.09 4.27 10.24
C LYS A 50 7.56 4.11 8.83
N ARG A 51 6.92 5.13 8.26
CA ARG A 51 6.44 5.10 6.87
C ARG A 51 7.60 4.94 5.88
N GLU A 52 8.68 5.68 6.07
CA GLU A 52 9.88 5.59 5.23
C GLU A 52 10.51 4.20 5.28
N ALA A 53 10.57 3.58 6.46
CA ALA A 53 11.08 2.21 6.62
C ALA A 53 10.16 1.14 5.99
N LEU A 54 8.84 1.35 6.00
CA LEU A 54 7.87 0.42 5.42
C LEU A 54 7.76 0.54 3.90
N ALA A 55 7.94 1.73 3.34
CA ALA A 55 7.79 1.99 1.91
C ALA A 55 8.64 1.08 0.99
N PRO A 56 9.94 0.79 1.25
CA PRO A 56 10.69 -0.17 0.45
C PRO A 56 10.19 -1.61 0.63
N LEU A 57 9.80 -2.00 1.85
CA LEU A 57 9.26 -3.34 2.13
C LEU A 57 7.94 -3.58 1.37
N ILE A 58 7.07 -2.58 1.29
CA ILE A 58 5.82 -2.67 0.52
C ILE A 58 6.12 -2.90 -0.96
N ARG A 59 7.06 -2.13 -1.55
CA ARG A 59 7.42 -2.29 -2.97
C ARG A 59 8.08 -3.63 -3.28
N GLU A 60 8.84 -4.19 -2.34
CA GLU A 60 9.53 -5.47 -2.50
C GLU A 60 8.59 -6.68 -2.30
N ARG A 61 7.60 -6.55 -1.42
CA ARG A 61 6.76 -7.67 -0.95
C ARG A 61 5.36 -7.69 -1.55
N ALA A 62 4.88 -6.59 -2.14
CA ALA A 62 3.62 -6.58 -2.87
C ALA A 62 3.69 -7.43 -4.15
N LEU A 63 2.53 -7.93 -4.58
CA LEU A 63 2.37 -8.62 -5.85
C LEU A 63 2.30 -7.66 -7.05
N ALA A 64 1.76 -6.46 -6.81
CA ALA A 64 1.62 -5.35 -7.76
C ALA A 64 1.46 -4.03 -7.00
#